data_AF-A0A951UYV7-F1
#
_entry.id   AF-A0A951UYV7-F1
#
_cell.length_a   1.000
_cell.length_b   1.000
_cell.length_c   1.000
_cell.angle_alpha   90.00
_cell.angle_beta   90.00
_cell.angle_gamma   90.00
#
_symmetry.space_group_name_H-M   'P 1'
#
loop_
_entity.id
_entity.type
_entity.pdbx_description
1 polymer ?
#
loop_
_entity_poly.entity_id
_entity_poly.type
_entity_poly.pdbx_seq_one_letter_code
_entity_poly.pdbx_strand_id
1 'polypeptide(L)'
;TKFNKNTCINKIFVKSEIKGQKIVFDKVENMPRLDGMLFSQCCKVNIKNIMYDKQNYKNAKINYRIAKNQAGIIGDYEQVSHYYYMERYYGGKCIKRSDFNNTMEYINLKFVDALSRYIIGYGEKPLNIFLISFLIVSIFAILYMITGVENNNTVDLLNSNSNESFFNFIKKYIDVWYFSMATFSTVGYGDIVVTSIYGKLLASIEVFLGVTIGASWASVLFRKMSR
;
A
#
# COMPACT_ATOMS: atom_id res chain seq x y z
N THR A 1 -19.40 15.30 -17.37
CA THR A 1 -19.36 15.39 -18.86
C THR A 1 -18.75 14.12 -19.43
N LYS A 2 -19.20 13.65 -20.60
CA LYS A 2 -18.73 12.41 -21.21
C LYS A 2 -18.03 12.70 -22.53
N PHE A 3 -16.75 12.37 -22.63
CA PHE A 3 -16.03 12.48 -23.90
C PHE A 3 -16.32 11.27 -24.79
N ASN A 4 -16.46 11.52 -26.09
CA ASN A 4 -16.61 10.45 -27.08
C ASN A 4 -15.33 9.58 -27.09
N LYS A 5 -15.46 8.26 -27.26
CA LYS A 5 -14.32 7.34 -27.30
C LYS A 5 -13.30 7.70 -28.39
N ASN A 6 -13.77 8.19 -29.53
CA ASN A 6 -12.89 8.61 -30.63
C ASN A 6 -12.00 9.81 -30.25
N THR A 7 -12.49 10.71 -29.40
CA THR A 7 -11.72 11.88 -28.97
C THR A 7 -10.72 11.54 -27.85
N CYS A 8 -10.97 10.47 -27.07
CA CYS A 8 -10.07 10.02 -26.01
C CYS A 8 -8.70 9.54 -26.53
N ILE A 9 -8.65 9.03 -27.76
CA ILE A 9 -7.41 8.55 -28.40
C ILE A 9 -6.58 9.73 -28.93
N ASN A 10 -7.26 10.80 -29.34
CA ASN A 10 -6.61 11.96 -29.95
C ASN A 10 -5.95 12.84 -28.88
N LYS A 11 -4.80 13.43 -29.22
CA LYS A 11 -4.14 14.45 -28.39
C LYS A 11 -4.90 15.78 -28.57
N ILE A 12 -6.01 15.93 -27.86
CA ILE A 12 -6.94 17.06 -28.08
C ILE A 12 -6.29 18.42 -27.74
N PHE A 13 -5.44 18.46 -26.71
CA PHE A 13 -4.94 19.71 -26.14
C PHE A 13 -3.51 20.06 -26.55
N VAL A 14 -3.08 19.65 -27.74
CA VAL A 14 -1.72 19.93 -28.23
C VAL A 14 -1.56 21.45 -28.42
N LYS A 15 -0.51 22.02 -27.80
CA LYS A 15 -0.18 23.46 -27.83
C LYS A 15 -1.26 24.36 -27.21
N SER A 16 -2.08 23.83 -26.32
CA SER A 16 -3.05 24.64 -25.57
C SER A 16 -2.37 25.34 -24.40
N GLU A 17 -2.45 26.67 -24.33
CA GLU A 17 -1.92 27.47 -23.21
C GLU A 17 -3.08 27.92 -22.32
N ILE A 18 -3.01 27.66 -21.01
CA ILE A 18 -4.06 28.06 -20.07
C ILE A 18 -3.48 29.02 -19.04
N LYS A 19 -3.91 30.28 -19.17
CA LYS A 19 -3.60 31.38 -18.25
C LYS A 19 -4.78 31.57 -17.32
N GLY A 20 -4.71 30.99 -16.12
CA GLY A 20 -5.75 31.09 -15.11
C GLY A 20 -5.26 30.57 -13.76
N GLN A 21 -5.88 31.05 -12.68
CA GLN A 21 -5.50 30.67 -11.31
C GLN A 21 -5.83 29.19 -11.00
N LYS A 22 -6.90 28.66 -11.60
CA LYS A 22 -7.39 27.32 -11.28
C LYS A 22 -8.16 26.71 -12.44
N ILE A 23 -7.92 25.42 -12.68
CA ILE A 23 -8.67 24.59 -13.61
C ILE A 23 -9.22 23.40 -12.83
N VAL A 24 -10.50 23.13 -12.98
CA VAL A 24 -11.16 22.01 -12.30
C VAL A 24 -11.79 21.10 -13.34
N PHE A 25 -11.39 19.82 -13.31
CA PHE A 25 -12.07 18.75 -14.01
C PHE A 25 -12.85 17.94 -12.97
N ASP A 26 -14.18 18.04 -12.98
CA ASP A 26 -15.06 17.32 -12.05
C ASP A 26 -16.07 16.46 -12.81
N LYS A 27 -16.31 15.24 -12.34
CA LYS A 27 -17.28 14.28 -12.88
C LYS A 27 -17.14 14.09 -14.40
N VAL A 28 -15.91 13.85 -14.84
CA VAL A 28 -15.58 13.59 -16.25
C VAL A 28 -15.46 12.09 -16.49
N GLU A 29 -16.16 11.57 -17.49
CA GLU A 29 -15.96 10.21 -17.97
C GLU A 29 -14.97 10.20 -19.13
N ASN A 30 -13.96 9.32 -19.01
CA ASN A 30 -12.93 9.08 -20.01
C ASN A 30 -12.23 10.37 -20.46
N MET A 31 -11.65 11.11 -19.51
CA MET A 31 -10.96 12.36 -19.85
C MET A 31 -9.83 12.10 -20.87
N PRO A 32 -9.79 12.85 -21.98
CA PRO A 32 -8.74 12.73 -23.00
C PRO A 32 -7.38 13.13 -22.43
N ARG A 33 -6.30 12.81 -23.15
CA ARG A 33 -4.95 13.15 -22.69
C ARG A 33 -4.76 14.67 -22.61
N LEU A 34 -4.23 15.14 -21.49
CA LEU A 34 -3.79 16.52 -21.27
C LEU A 34 -2.38 16.77 -21.83
N ASP A 35 -1.82 15.82 -22.59
CA ASP A 35 -0.49 15.94 -23.21
C ASP A 35 -0.41 17.20 -24.07
N GLY A 36 0.61 18.02 -23.83
CA GLY A 36 0.87 19.25 -24.60
C GLY A 36 0.13 20.49 -24.09
N MET A 37 -0.62 20.39 -22.98
CA MET A 37 -1.09 21.57 -22.25
C MET A 37 0.06 22.26 -21.52
N LEU A 38 0.15 23.58 -21.68
CA LEU A 38 1.03 24.44 -20.91
C LEU A 38 0.19 25.18 -19.87
N PHE A 39 0.51 24.94 -18.60
CA PHE A 39 -0.11 25.63 -17.48
C PHE A 39 0.81 26.74 -16.99
N SER A 40 0.24 27.89 -16.62
CA SER A 40 1.02 28.90 -15.89
C SER A 40 1.51 28.34 -14.54
N GLN A 41 2.61 28.88 -14.01
CA GLN A 41 3.25 28.39 -12.78
C GLN A 41 2.30 28.38 -11.57
N CYS A 42 1.35 29.32 -11.53
CA CYS A 42 0.39 29.45 -10.43
C CYS A 42 -0.94 28.72 -10.69
N CYS A 43 -1.10 28.03 -11.83
CA CYS A 43 -2.38 27.44 -12.22
C CYS A 43 -2.65 26.14 -11.47
N LYS A 44 -3.59 26.16 -10.52
CA LYS A 44 -3.99 24.96 -9.78
C LYS A 44 -4.84 24.01 -10.63
N VAL A 45 -4.33 22.82 -10.92
CA VAL A 45 -5.06 21.76 -11.63
C VAL A 45 -5.71 20.83 -10.61
N ASN A 46 -7.04 20.82 -10.57
CA ASN A 46 -7.83 19.95 -9.71
C ASN A 46 -8.58 18.91 -10.54
N ILE A 47 -8.14 17.66 -10.44
CA ILE A 47 -8.85 16.49 -10.98
C ILE A 47 -9.71 15.87 -9.87
N LYS A 48 -11.03 15.80 -10.07
CA LYS A 48 -12.00 15.21 -9.13
C LYS A 48 -12.96 14.27 -9.85
N ASN A 49 -13.27 13.13 -9.22
CA ASN A 49 -14.31 12.19 -9.66
C ASN A 49 -14.23 11.80 -11.15
N ILE A 50 -13.02 11.57 -11.67
CA ILE A 50 -12.85 11.15 -13.07
C ILE A 50 -12.92 9.62 -13.15
N MET A 51 -13.83 9.13 -13.98
CA MET A 51 -13.95 7.70 -14.27
C MET A 51 -13.26 7.38 -15.59
N TYR A 52 -12.51 6.27 -15.60
CA TYR A 52 -11.79 5.80 -16.77
C TYR A 52 -12.13 4.33 -17.03
N ASP A 53 -12.46 4.03 -18.28
CA ASP A 53 -12.65 2.66 -18.75
C ASP A 53 -11.30 1.94 -18.93
N LYS A 54 -11.33 0.61 -19.02
CA LYS A 54 -10.13 -0.24 -19.20
C LYS A 54 -9.26 0.17 -20.39
N GLN A 55 -9.88 0.66 -21.46
CA GLN A 55 -9.19 1.14 -22.66
C GLN A 55 -8.40 2.45 -22.40
N ASN A 56 -8.87 3.28 -21.46
CA ASN A 56 -8.36 4.62 -21.21
C ASN A 56 -7.48 4.73 -19.95
N TYR A 57 -7.11 3.62 -19.31
CA TYR A 57 -6.20 3.65 -18.14
C TYR A 57 -4.84 4.30 -18.45
N LYS A 58 -4.34 4.17 -19.68
CA LYS A 58 -3.11 4.85 -20.11
C LYS A 58 -3.26 6.37 -20.08
N ASN A 59 -4.43 6.88 -20.48
CA ASN A 59 -4.74 8.30 -20.43
C ASN A 59 -4.84 8.79 -18.98
N ALA A 60 -5.47 8.00 -18.12
CA ALA A 60 -5.54 8.29 -16.69
C ALA A 60 -4.15 8.46 -16.08
N LYS A 61 -3.25 7.48 -16.29
CA LYS A 61 -1.86 7.53 -15.81
C LYS A 61 -1.16 8.82 -16.25
N ILE A 62 -1.29 9.18 -17.53
CA ILE A 62 -0.67 10.39 -18.09
C ILE A 62 -1.25 11.66 -17.47
N ASN A 63 -2.57 11.76 -17.36
CA ASN A 63 -3.24 12.95 -16.83
C ASN A 63 -2.91 13.18 -15.36
N TYR A 64 -2.88 12.11 -14.54
CA TYR A 64 -2.46 12.21 -13.14
C TYR A 64 -0.98 12.57 -13.01
N ARG A 65 -0.11 12.11 -13.92
CA ARG A 65 1.30 12.53 -13.96
C ARG A 65 1.44 14.03 -14.25
N ILE A 66 0.66 14.55 -15.19
CA ILE A 66 0.65 15.98 -15.53
C ILE A 66 0.14 16.81 -14.35
N ALA A 67 -0.97 16.40 -13.74
CA ALA A 67 -1.53 17.08 -12.57
C ALA A 67 -0.56 17.05 -11.37
N LYS A 68 0.14 15.92 -11.14
CA LYS A 68 1.18 15.80 -10.11
C LYS A 68 2.32 16.79 -10.34
N ASN A 69 2.84 16.88 -11.57
CA ASN A 69 3.92 17.81 -11.88
C ASN A 69 3.49 19.27 -11.66
N GLN A 70 2.26 19.60 -12.06
CA GLN A 70 1.71 20.95 -11.84
C GLN A 70 1.50 21.26 -10.36
N ALA A 71 0.95 20.33 -9.58
CA ALA A 71 0.79 20.49 -8.14
C ALA A 71 2.16 20.64 -7.42
N GLY A 72 3.20 19.95 -7.93
CA GLY A 72 4.56 20.08 -7.43
C GLY A 72 5.17 21.46 -7.66
N ILE A 73 4.91 22.08 -8.82
CA ILE A 73 5.36 23.47 -9.10
C ILE A 73 4.71 24.47 -8.15
N ILE A 74 3.45 24.24 -7.79
CA ILE A 74 2.66 25.13 -6.91
C ILE A 74 3.02 24.94 -5.42
N GLY A 75 3.59 23.79 -5.05
CA GLY A 75 3.79 23.42 -3.65
C GLY A 75 2.53 22.87 -2.95
N ASP A 76 1.54 22.38 -3.70
CA ASP A 76 0.35 21.73 -3.12
C ASP A 76 0.62 20.25 -2.84
N TYR A 77 1.35 19.98 -1.75
CA TYR A 77 1.85 18.64 -1.43
C TYR A 77 0.76 17.61 -1.15
N GLU A 78 -0.39 18.02 -0.59
CA GLU A 78 -1.53 17.11 -0.39
C GLU A 78 -2.03 16.55 -1.72
N GLN A 79 -2.17 17.42 -2.72
CA GLN A 79 -2.62 17.01 -4.05
C GLN A 79 -1.54 16.27 -4.82
N VAL A 80 -0.25 16.63 -4.65
CA VAL A 80 0.88 15.86 -5.22
C VAL A 80 0.82 14.41 -4.77
N SER A 81 0.64 14.17 -3.47
CA SER A 81 0.51 12.83 -2.90
C SER A 81 -0.69 12.07 -3.48
N HIS A 82 -1.85 12.72 -3.60
CA HIS A 82 -3.03 12.12 -4.21
C HIS A 82 -2.81 11.74 -5.68
N TYR A 83 -2.24 12.65 -6.48
CA TYR A 83 -1.98 12.43 -7.90
C TYR A 83 -0.89 11.38 -8.14
N TYR A 84 0.14 11.34 -7.30
CA TYR A 84 1.14 10.28 -7.34
C TYR A 84 0.52 8.90 -7.09
N TYR A 85 -0.34 8.79 -6.07
CA TYR A 85 -1.05 7.53 -5.79
C TYR A 85 -1.91 7.09 -6.98
N MET A 86 -2.68 8.01 -7.57
CA MET A 86 -3.55 7.69 -8.72
C MET A 86 -2.75 7.34 -9.99
N GLU A 87 -1.63 8.04 -10.25
CA GLU A 87 -0.71 7.69 -11.34
C GLU A 87 -0.22 6.23 -11.21
N ARG A 88 0.20 5.82 -10.00
CA ARG A 88 0.65 4.45 -9.71
C ARG A 88 -0.50 3.45 -9.82
N TYR A 89 -1.67 3.76 -9.28
CA TYR A 89 -2.85 2.90 -9.35
C TYR A 89 -3.27 2.60 -10.79
N TYR A 90 -3.38 3.62 -11.65
CA TYR A 90 -3.67 3.41 -13.07
C TYR A 90 -2.50 2.78 -13.82
N GLY A 91 -1.25 3.06 -13.40
CA GLY A 91 -0.06 2.35 -13.88
C GLY A 91 -0.14 0.85 -13.66
N GLY A 92 -0.57 0.40 -12.47
CA GLY A 92 -0.80 -1.00 -12.16
C GLY A 92 -1.92 -1.62 -13.01
N LYS A 93 -3.01 -0.88 -13.24
CA LYS A 93 -4.10 -1.31 -14.13
C LYS A 93 -3.72 -1.38 -15.61
N CYS A 94 -2.66 -0.69 -16.02
CA CYS A 94 -2.14 -0.76 -17.38
C CYS A 94 -1.34 -2.03 -17.66
N ILE A 95 -0.93 -2.80 -16.64
CA ILE A 95 -0.15 -4.03 -16.81
C ILE A 95 -1.02 -5.09 -17.49
N LYS A 96 -0.70 -5.45 -18.73
CA LYS A 96 -1.39 -6.48 -19.50
C LYS A 96 -0.48 -7.69 -19.71
N ARG A 97 -1.08 -8.89 -19.76
CA ARG A 97 -0.33 -10.13 -20.05
C ARG A 97 0.35 -10.09 -21.42
N SER A 98 -0.24 -9.38 -22.38
CA SER A 98 0.29 -9.21 -23.75
C SER A 98 1.67 -8.55 -23.80
N ASP A 99 2.02 -7.78 -22.78
CA ASP A 99 3.22 -6.94 -22.79
C ASP A 99 4.47 -7.70 -22.33
N PHE A 100 4.32 -8.97 -21.94
CA PHE A 100 5.38 -9.80 -21.37
C PHE A 100 5.57 -11.08 -22.18
N ASN A 101 6.83 -11.46 -22.40
CA ASN A 101 7.15 -12.73 -23.04
C ASN A 101 6.94 -13.89 -22.03
N ASN A 102 7.46 -13.71 -20.82
CA ASN A 102 7.44 -14.74 -19.78
C ASN A 102 6.26 -14.57 -18.83
N THR A 103 5.57 -15.67 -18.54
CA THR A 103 4.45 -15.66 -17.57
C THR A 103 4.92 -15.29 -16.17
N MET A 104 6.11 -15.75 -15.76
CA MET A 104 6.68 -15.48 -14.43
C MET A 104 6.95 -13.98 -14.22
N GLU A 105 7.42 -13.29 -15.27
CA GLU A 105 7.70 -11.85 -15.21
C GLU A 105 6.42 -11.05 -14.98
N TYR A 106 5.34 -11.39 -15.70
CA TYR A 106 4.02 -10.79 -15.51
C TYR A 106 3.49 -11.02 -14.09
N ILE A 107 3.61 -12.26 -13.56
CA ILE A 107 3.17 -12.60 -12.20
C ILE A 107 3.96 -11.81 -11.16
N ASN A 108 5.29 -11.81 -11.27
CA ASN A 108 6.17 -11.08 -10.34
C ASN A 108 5.85 -9.59 -10.32
N LEU A 109 5.72 -8.96 -11.48
CA LEU A 109 5.44 -7.53 -11.57
C LEU A 109 4.04 -7.19 -11.02
N LYS A 110 3.05 -8.05 -11.25
CA LYS A 110 1.69 -7.88 -10.69
C LYS A 110 1.65 -8.14 -9.19
N PHE A 111 2.44 -9.07 -8.69
CA PHE A 111 2.61 -9.35 -7.27
C PHE A 111 3.25 -8.16 -6.55
N VAL A 112 4.33 -7.60 -7.09
CA VAL A 112 4.98 -6.38 -6.56
C VAL A 112 4.03 -5.18 -6.59
N ASP A 113 3.27 -4.98 -7.67
CA ASP A 113 2.24 -3.94 -7.71
C ASP A 113 1.15 -4.15 -6.64
N ALA A 114 0.70 -5.39 -6.42
CA ALA A 114 -0.26 -5.72 -5.37
C ALA A 114 0.30 -5.45 -3.96
N LEU A 115 1.53 -5.90 -3.67
CA LEU A 115 2.21 -5.62 -2.39
C LEU A 115 2.33 -4.11 -2.17
N SER A 116 2.82 -3.38 -3.18
CA SER A 116 3.00 -1.94 -3.06
C SER A 116 1.67 -1.21 -2.84
N ARG A 117 0.56 -1.69 -3.41
CA ARG A 117 -0.77 -1.10 -3.24
C ARG A 117 -1.35 -1.38 -1.85
N TYR A 118 -1.35 -2.64 -1.42
CA TYR A 118 -2.03 -3.04 -0.20
C TYR A 118 -1.16 -2.78 1.04
N ILE A 119 0.12 -3.14 1.00
CA ILE A 119 1.05 -2.99 2.13
C ILE A 119 1.49 -1.54 2.28
N ILE A 120 2.19 -1.02 1.27
CA ILE A 120 2.89 0.26 1.38
C ILE A 120 1.98 1.45 0.99
N GLY A 121 0.84 1.19 0.34
CA GLY A 121 -0.05 2.24 -0.17
C GLY A 121 0.64 3.13 -1.22
N TYR A 122 1.49 2.55 -2.06
CA TYR A 122 2.43 3.20 -2.98
C TYR A 122 3.38 4.21 -2.32
N GLY A 123 3.50 4.17 -0.98
CA GLY A 123 4.37 5.04 -0.20
C GLY A 123 3.73 6.36 0.20
N GLU A 124 2.41 6.45 0.12
CA GLU A 124 1.65 7.67 0.46
C GLU A 124 0.72 7.48 1.67
N LYS A 125 0.43 6.22 2.06
CA LYS A 125 -0.52 5.87 3.14
C LYS A 125 0.18 5.14 4.30
N PRO A 126 0.83 5.84 5.23
CA PRO A 126 1.54 5.20 6.35
C PRO A 126 0.63 4.41 7.28
N LEU A 127 -0.65 4.79 7.41
CA LEU A 127 -1.65 4.07 8.21
C LEU A 127 -1.89 2.64 7.72
N ASN A 128 -1.77 2.37 6.41
CA ASN A 128 -1.90 1.01 5.88
C ASN A 128 -0.83 0.09 6.46
N ILE A 129 0.42 0.58 6.54
CA ILE A 129 1.55 -0.19 7.04
C ILE A 129 1.34 -0.51 8.52
N PHE A 130 0.87 0.46 9.32
CA PHE A 130 0.56 0.26 10.74
C PHE A 130 -0.55 -0.78 10.98
N LEU A 131 -1.63 -0.73 10.19
CA LEU A 131 -2.71 -1.72 10.29
C LEU A 131 -2.24 -3.12 9.89
N ILE A 132 -1.36 -3.20 8.89
CA ILE A 132 -0.83 -4.48 8.40
C ILE A 132 0.19 -5.07 9.38
N SER A 133 1.03 -4.26 10.03
CA SER A 133 1.90 -4.76 11.10
C SER A 133 1.07 -5.35 12.25
N PHE A 134 -0.01 -4.67 12.66
CA PHE A 134 -0.92 -5.19 13.69
C PHE A 134 -1.56 -6.52 13.26
N LEU A 135 -2.00 -6.63 12.01
CA LEU A 135 -2.58 -7.86 11.46
C LEU A 135 -1.56 -8.99 11.39
N ILE A 136 -0.31 -8.71 11.02
CA ILE A 136 0.77 -9.71 10.98
C ILE A 136 1.04 -10.25 12.38
N VAL A 137 1.26 -9.37 13.37
CA VAL A 137 1.45 -9.77 14.78
C VAL A 137 0.28 -10.64 15.24
N SER A 138 -0.95 -10.24 14.94
CA SER A 138 -2.13 -11.02 15.32
C SER A 138 -2.20 -12.40 14.67
N ILE A 139 -1.73 -12.57 13.42
CA ILE A 139 -1.65 -13.87 12.73
C ILE A 139 -0.53 -14.73 13.34
N PHE A 140 0.65 -14.16 13.57
CA PHE A 140 1.77 -14.88 14.18
C PHE A 140 1.43 -15.35 15.59
N ALA A 141 0.72 -14.54 16.38
CA ALA A 141 0.21 -14.95 17.69
C ALA A 141 -0.64 -16.23 17.61
N ILE A 142 -1.52 -16.35 16.61
CA ILE A 142 -2.33 -17.56 16.40
C ILE A 142 -1.43 -18.75 16.03
N LEU A 143 -0.42 -18.55 15.17
CA LEU A 143 0.52 -19.60 14.80
C LEU A 143 1.38 -20.08 15.99
N TYR A 144 1.75 -19.18 16.89
CA TYR A 144 2.45 -19.54 18.12
C TYR A 144 1.58 -20.33 19.09
N MET A 145 0.28 -20.02 19.20
CA MET A 145 -0.64 -20.85 19.96
C MET A 145 -0.72 -22.29 19.43
N ILE A 146 -0.61 -22.48 18.11
CA ILE A 146 -0.61 -23.81 17.49
C ILE A 146 0.72 -24.55 17.72
N THR A 147 1.84 -23.83 17.62
CA THR A 147 3.18 -24.43 17.77
C THR A 147 3.62 -24.64 19.21
N GLY A 148 2.93 -24.01 20.17
CA GLY A 148 3.22 -24.05 21.60
C GLY A 148 4.34 -23.09 21.98
N VAL A 149 4.19 -22.46 23.14
CA VAL A 149 5.18 -21.54 23.70
C VAL A 149 5.44 -21.90 25.16
N GLU A 150 6.69 -21.75 25.62
CA GLU A 150 7.05 -21.97 27.01
C GLU A 150 6.97 -20.68 27.80
N ASN A 151 6.26 -20.73 28.92
CA ASN A 151 6.17 -19.66 29.91
C ASN A 151 6.50 -20.26 31.28
N ASN A 152 7.51 -19.74 31.96
CA ASN A 152 7.94 -20.17 33.31
C ASN A 152 8.13 -21.70 33.47
N ASN A 153 8.83 -22.35 32.52
CA ASN A 153 9.11 -23.79 32.51
C ASN A 153 7.89 -24.72 32.35
N THR A 154 6.69 -24.17 32.13
CA THR A 154 5.53 -24.94 31.66
C THR A 154 5.33 -24.70 30.18
N VAL A 155 5.29 -25.79 29.41
CA VAL A 155 4.93 -25.74 27.99
C VAL A 155 3.41 -25.56 27.92
N ASP A 156 2.96 -24.32 27.69
CA ASP A 156 1.56 -24.03 27.41
C ASP A 156 1.28 -24.38 25.94
N LEU A 157 1.19 -25.68 25.66
CA LEU A 157 0.47 -26.13 24.47
C LEU A 157 -1.01 -25.78 24.64
N LEU A 158 -1.73 -25.68 23.53
CA LEU A 158 -3.19 -25.84 23.52
C LEU A 158 -3.55 -27.23 24.06
N ASN A 159 -3.40 -27.45 25.37
CA ASN A 159 -3.89 -28.62 26.07
C ASN A 159 -5.41 -28.52 26.01
N SER A 160 -5.96 -29.30 25.08
CA SER A 160 -7.38 -29.50 24.81
C SER A 160 -8.08 -30.17 26.00
N ASN A 161 -8.07 -29.53 27.16
CA ASN A 161 -9.04 -29.82 28.19
C ASN A 161 -10.34 -29.13 27.80
N SER A 162 -11.36 -29.92 27.51
CA SER A 162 -12.66 -29.49 26.96
C SER A 162 -13.46 -28.51 27.85
N ASN A 163 -12.94 -28.15 29.02
CA ASN A 163 -13.57 -27.25 30.00
C ASN A 163 -12.79 -25.93 30.21
N GLU A 164 -11.90 -25.55 29.30
CA GLU A 164 -11.23 -24.24 29.34
C GLU A 164 -12.25 -23.12 29.04
N SER A 165 -12.36 -22.16 29.95
CA SER A 165 -13.25 -21.00 29.76
C SER A 165 -12.78 -20.12 28.60
N PHE A 166 -13.71 -19.51 27.87
CA PHE A 166 -13.40 -18.55 26.80
C PHE A 166 -12.46 -17.42 27.27
N PHE A 167 -12.57 -17.02 28.54
CA PHE A 167 -11.68 -16.06 29.18
C PHE A 167 -10.23 -16.52 29.25
N ASN A 168 -9.97 -17.80 29.54
CA ASN A 168 -8.61 -18.34 29.55
C ASN A 168 -8.00 -18.35 28.15
N PHE A 169 -8.80 -18.64 27.12
CA PHE A 169 -8.34 -18.56 25.73
C PHE A 169 -7.92 -17.14 25.34
N ILE A 170 -8.72 -16.13 25.68
CA ILE A 170 -8.37 -14.72 25.44
C ILE A 170 -7.08 -14.35 26.19
N LYS A 171 -6.94 -14.76 27.45
CA LYS A 171 -5.74 -14.47 28.24
C LYS A 171 -4.49 -15.06 27.58
N LYS A 172 -4.53 -16.35 27.21
CA LYS A 172 -3.45 -17.02 26.49
C LYS A 172 -3.14 -16.32 25.16
N TYR A 173 -4.16 -15.91 24.42
CA TYR A 173 -3.96 -15.15 23.18
C TYR A 173 -3.24 -13.83 23.43
N ILE A 174 -3.62 -13.07 24.46
CA ILE A 174 -2.98 -11.79 24.80
C ILE A 174 -1.51 -12.00 25.19
N ASP A 175 -1.19 -13.03 25.97
CA ASP A 175 0.18 -13.33 26.39
C ASP A 175 1.06 -13.71 25.17
N VAL A 176 0.54 -14.53 24.26
CA VAL A 176 1.23 -14.92 23.02
C VAL A 176 1.29 -13.76 22.01
N TRP A 177 0.28 -12.89 22.00
CA TRP A 177 0.27 -11.68 21.19
C TRP A 177 1.33 -10.68 21.67
N TYR A 178 1.52 -10.55 22.99
CA TYR A 178 2.62 -9.80 23.57
C TYR A 178 3.98 -10.35 23.13
N PHE A 179 4.17 -11.68 23.16
CA PHE A 179 5.38 -12.32 22.66
C PHE A 179 5.63 -12.04 21.17
N SER A 180 4.60 -12.17 20.33
CA SER A 180 4.66 -11.87 18.89
C SER A 180 5.00 -10.39 18.65
N MET A 181 4.41 -9.46 19.41
CA MET A 181 4.72 -8.03 19.32
C MET A 181 6.18 -7.74 19.71
N ALA A 182 6.69 -8.37 20.78
CA ALA A 182 8.08 -8.22 21.22
C ALA A 182 9.07 -8.82 20.20
N THR A 183 8.69 -9.92 19.54
CA THR A 183 9.50 -10.58 18.50
C THR A 183 9.50 -9.75 17.21
N PHE A 184 8.33 -9.30 16.74
CA PHE A 184 8.18 -8.44 15.57
C PHE A 184 8.93 -7.11 15.70
N SER A 185 8.91 -6.52 16.90
CA SER A 185 9.64 -5.27 17.20
C SER A 185 11.11 -5.50 17.55
N THR A 186 11.59 -6.74 17.58
CA THR A 186 12.96 -7.12 17.94
C THR A 186 13.38 -6.73 19.36
N VAL A 187 12.42 -6.49 20.26
CA VAL A 187 12.68 -6.17 21.67
C VAL A 187 13.11 -7.42 22.44
N GLY A 188 12.36 -8.52 22.30
CA GLY A 188 12.72 -9.83 22.86
C GLY A 188 13.02 -9.84 24.36
N TYR A 189 12.02 -9.55 25.21
CA TYR A 189 12.19 -9.50 26.67
C TYR A 189 12.72 -10.80 27.30
N GLY A 190 12.49 -11.95 26.65
CA GLY A 190 13.05 -13.25 27.07
C GLY A 190 12.27 -13.95 28.18
N ASP A 191 11.07 -13.46 28.50
CA ASP A 191 10.12 -14.05 29.45
C ASP A 191 9.36 -15.24 28.85
N ILE A 192 9.00 -15.13 27.58
CA ILE A 192 8.32 -16.16 26.80
C ILE A 192 9.27 -16.67 25.72
N VAL A 193 9.49 -17.99 25.63
CA VAL A 193 10.46 -18.59 24.70
C VAL A 193 9.82 -19.70 23.90
N VAL A 194 10.23 -19.79 22.64
CA VAL A 194 9.79 -20.83 21.72
C VAL A 194 10.86 -21.92 21.61
N THR A 195 10.55 -23.12 22.08
CA THR A 195 11.49 -24.25 22.08
C THR A 195 11.34 -25.16 20.86
N SER A 196 10.15 -25.22 20.27
CA SER A 196 9.86 -26.06 19.11
C SER A 196 10.62 -25.60 17.86
N ILE A 197 11.06 -26.55 17.02
CA ILE A 197 11.78 -26.25 15.77
C ILE A 197 10.94 -25.38 14.82
N TYR A 198 9.64 -25.68 14.71
CA TYR A 198 8.69 -24.94 13.89
C TYR A 198 8.48 -23.53 14.43
N GLY A 199 8.39 -23.37 15.75
CA GLY A 199 8.23 -22.07 16.36
C GLY A 199 9.48 -21.19 16.23
N LYS A 200 10.69 -21.76 16.28
CA LYS A 200 11.94 -21.02 15.97
C LYS A 200 11.99 -20.53 14.52
N LEU A 201 11.52 -21.35 13.57
CA LEU A 201 11.39 -20.93 12.17
C LEU A 201 10.37 -19.80 12.01
N LEU A 202 9.23 -19.89 12.68
CA LEU A 202 8.22 -18.81 12.69
C LEU A 202 8.80 -17.51 13.26
N ALA A 203 9.48 -17.55 14.40
CA ALA A 203 10.12 -16.38 14.99
C ALA A 203 11.16 -15.74 14.07
N SER A 204 11.94 -16.57 13.37
CA SER A 204 12.91 -16.06 12.40
C SER A 204 12.24 -15.33 11.22
N ILE A 205 11.14 -15.85 10.70
CA ILE A 205 10.36 -15.21 9.64
C ILE A 205 9.70 -13.93 10.15
N GLU A 206 9.15 -13.95 11.36
CA GLU A 206 8.50 -12.79 11.97
C GLU A 206 9.46 -11.63 12.17
N VAL A 207 10.66 -11.89 12.71
CA VAL A 207 11.70 -10.88 12.88
C VAL A 207 12.07 -10.26 11.53
N PHE A 208 12.24 -11.08 10.48
CA PHE A 208 12.55 -10.58 9.14
C PHE A 208 11.42 -9.69 8.58
N LEU A 209 10.16 -10.09 8.76
CA LEU A 209 9.00 -9.27 8.38
C LEU A 209 8.92 -7.98 9.21
N GLY A 210 9.21 -8.05 10.51
CA GLY A 210 9.23 -6.90 11.42
C GLY A 210 10.21 -5.82 10.98
N VAL A 211 11.46 -6.21 10.74
CA VAL A 211 12.52 -5.29 10.28
C VAL A 211 12.16 -4.67 8.92
N THR A 212 11.70 -5.47 7.95
CA THR A 212 11.37 -4.97 6.61
C THR A 212 10.16 -4.01 6.63
N ILE A 213 9.13 -4.32 7.41
CA ILE A 213 7.95 -3.46 7.54
C ILE A 213 8.27 -2.18 8.31
N GLY A 214 9.02 -2.28 9.41
CA GLY A 214 9.49 -1.12 10.19
C GLY A 214 10.30 -0.15 9.34
N ALA A 215 11.25 -0.66 8.54
CA ALA A 215 12.03 0.14 7.59
C ALA A 215 11.13 0.79 6.53
N SER A 216 10.14 0.06 5.99
CA SER A 216 9.21 0.61 5.02
C SER A 216 8.38 1.76 5.61
N TRP A 217 7.89 1.61 6.85
CA TRP A 217 7.13 2.65 7.54
C TRP A 217 7.96 3.92 7.76
N ALA A 218 9.18 3.77 8.28
CA ALA A 218 10.11 4.89 8.46
C ALA A 218 10.41 5.60 7.14
N SER A 219 10.62 4.86 6.04
CA SER A 219 10.89 5.44 4.72
C SER A 219 9.72 6.26 4.17
N VAL A 220 8.49 5.83 4.42
CA VAL A 220 7.27 6.53 4.00
C VAL A 220 7.07 7.80 4.82
N LEU A 221 7.32 7.75 6.13
CA LEU A 221 7.27 8.94 6.99
C LEU A 221 8.33 9.96 6.58
N PHE A 222 9.58 9.53 6.38
CA PHE A 222 10.66 10.39 5.94
C PHE A 222 10.31 11.10 4.62
N ARG A 223 9.80 10.34 3.64
CA ARG A 223 9.33 10.91 2.37
C ARG A 223 8.23 11.95 2.57
N LYS A 224 7.31 11.73 3.51
CA LYS A 224 6.18 12.63 3.77
C LYS A 224 6.61 13.91 4.47
N MET A 225 7.65 13.86 5.31
CA MET A 225 8.22 15.03 5.99
C MET A 225 9.19 15.82 5.10
N SER A 226 9.90 15.15 4.19
CA SER A 226 10.91 15.77 3.31
C SER A 226 10.33 16.47 2.08
N ARG A 227 9.05 16.28 1.78
CA ARG A 227 8.36 17.02 0.70
C ARG A 227 7.95 18.39 1.20
#